data_AF-A0A956DG57-F1
#
_entry.id   AF-A0A956DG57-F1
#
_cell.length_a   1.000
_cell.length_b   1.000
_cell.length_c   1.000
_cell.angle_alpha   90.00
_cell.angle_beta   90.00
_cell.angle_gamma   90.00
#
_symmetry.space_group_name_H-M   'P 1'
#
loop_
_entity.id
_entity.type
_entity.pdbx_description
1 polymer ?
#
loop_
_entity_poly.entity_id
_entity_poly.type
_entity_poly.pdbx_seq_one_letter_code
_entity_poly.pdbx_strand_id
1 'polypeptide(L)' 'LMLGWFAHESGEAVRAISRVRMVDGRVAAMTTYLHAPDVLAEICEELGVPFRSSGYRYWWS' A
#
# COMPACT_ATOMS: atom_id res chain seq x y z
N LEU A 1 -4.00 -9.14 4.50
CA LEU A 1 -3.47 -7.91 3.87
C LEU A 1 -2.04 -8.18 3.44
N MET A 2 -1.60 -7.70 2.28
CA MET A 2 -0.20 -7.79 1.84
C MET A 2 0.34 -6.40 1.54
N LEU A 3 1.59 -6.13 1.97
CA LEU A 3 2.30 -4.88 1.71
C LEU A 3 3.33 -5.09 0.60
N GLY A 4 3.26 -4.27 -0.44
CA GLY A 4 4.25 -4.21 -1.50
C GLY A 4 5.35 -3.22 -1.13
N TRP A 5 6.47 -3.73 -0.64
CA TRP A 5 7.66 -2.96 -0.30
C TRP A 5 8.49 -2.65 -1.54
N PHE A 6 9.08 -1.45 -1.57
CA PHE A 6 9.98 -1.05 -2.63
C PHE A 6 11.25 -0.43 -2.04
N ALA A 7 12.41 -0.97 -2.42
CA ALA A 7 13.70 -0.39 -2.05
C ALA A 7 13.90 0.92 -2.82
N HIS A 8 14.11 2.01 -2.10
CA HIS A 8 14.46 3.31 -2.66
C HIS A 8 15.78 3.78 -2.05
N GLU A 9 16.51 4.65 -2.74
CA GLU A 9 17.79 5.20 -2.26
C GLU A 9 17.69 5.89 -0.89
N SER A 10 16.49 6.30 -0.51
CA SER A 10 16.17 6.95 0.77
C SER A 10 15.59 5.99 1.82
N GLY A 11 15.68 4.68 1.61
CA GLY A 11 15.10 3.64 2.46
C GLY A 11 13.88 2.94 1.86
N GLU A 12 13.51 1.80 2.46
CA GLU A 12 12.36 1.01 2.05
C GLU A 12 11.04 1.68 2.46
N ALA A 13 10.06 1.65 1.56
CA ALA A 13 8.71 2.13 1.85
C ALA A 13 7.68 1.28 1.13
N VAL A 14 6.48 1.18 1.71
CA VAL A 14 5.32 0.57 1.07
C VAL A 14 4.86 1.45 -0.10
N ARG A 15 4.66 0.85 -1.28
CA ARG A 15 4.09 1.51 -2.46
C ARG A 15 2.76 0.94 -2.93
N ALA A 16 2.43 -0.26 -2.44
CA ALA A 16 1.20 -0.92 -2.81
C ALA A 16 0.62 -1.68 -1.63
N ILE A 17 -0.71 -1.73 -1.57
CA ILE A 17 -1.44 -2.57 -0.62
C ILE A 17 -2.32 -3.51 -1.41
N SER A 18 -2.25 -4.80 -1.11
CA SER A 18 -3.15 -5.80 -1.69
C SER A 18 -4.08 -6.37 -0.63
N ARG A 19 -5.39 -6.29 -0.91
CA ARG A 19 -6.40 -7.07 -0.21
C ARG A 19 -6.57 -8.39 -0.95
N VAL A 20 -6.39 -9.49 -0.22
CA VAL A 20 -6.50 -10.85 -0.75
C VAL A 20 -7.69 -11.52 -0.10
N ARG A 21 -8.62 -12.01 -0.91
CA ARG A 21 -9.73 -12.85 -0.47
C ARG A 21 -9.35 -14.31 -0.67
N MET A 22 -9.39 -15.09 0.40
CA MET A 22 -9.14 -16.53 0.38
C MET A 22 -10.46 -17.30 0.44
N VAL A 23 -10.56 -18.40 -0.31
CA VAL A 23 -11.65 -19.40 -0.24
C VAL A 23 -11.00 -20.77 -0.33
N ASP A 24 -11.32 -21.66 0.63
CA ASP A 24 -10.80 -23.04 0.69
C ASP A 24 -9.27 -23.13 0.54
N GLY A 25 -8.55 -22.22 1.21
CA GLY A 25 -7.09 -22.15 1.18
C GLY A 25 -6.49 -21.62 -0.12
N ARG A 26 -7.31 -21.18 -1.08
CA ARG A 26 -6.87 -20.63 -2.38
C ARG A 26 -7.21 -19.15 -2.48
N VAL A 27 -6.40 -18.41 -3.23
CA VAL A 27 -6.70 -17.01 -3.57
C VAL A 27 -7.90 -16.98 -4.51
N ALA A 28 -9.01 -16.41 -4.04
CA ALA A 28 -10.23 -16.26 -4.83
C ALA A 28 -10.30 -14.90 -5.54
N ALA A 29 -9.74 -13.86 -4.93
CA ALA A 29 -9.61 -12.54 -5.53
C ALA A 29 -8.46 -11.75 -4.89
N MET A 30 -7.89 -10.82 -5.64
CA MET A 30 -6.92 -9.86 -5.14
C MET A 30 -7.20 -8.48 -5.71
N THR A 31 -7.15 -7.46 -4.86
CA THR A 31 -7.30 -6.05 -5.26
C THR A 31 -6.10 -5.28 -4.75
N THR A 32 -5.38 -4.64 -5.67
CA THR A 32 -4.14 -3.93 -5.37
C THR A 32 -4.30 -2.43 -5.56
N TYR A 33 -3.90 -1.66 -4.57
CA TYR A 33 -3.91 -0.21 -4.56
C TYR A 33 -2.47 0.30 -4.72
N LEU A 34 -2.11 0.81 -5.90
CA LEU A 34 -0.76 1.35 -6.19
C LEU A 34 -0.72 2.89 -6.26
N HIS A 35 -1.84 3.51 -6.63
CA HIS A 35 -1.98 4.96 -6.84
C HIS A 35 -3.10 5.55 -5.98
N ALA A 36 -3.30 4.98 -4.79
CA ALA A 36 -4.32 5.42 -3.84
C ALA A 36 -3.63 6.02 -2.60
N PRO A 37 -3.22 7.30 -2.64
CA PRO A 37 -2.44 7.91 -1.57
C PRO A 37 -3.16 7.86 -0.22
N ASP A 38 -4.47 8.07 -0.20
CA ASP A 38 -5.26 8.09 1.03
C ASP A 38 -5.34 6.70 1.68
N VAL A 39 -5.60 5.68 0.86
CA VAL A 39 -5.64 4.27 1.32
C VAL A 39 -4.27 3.82 1.83
N LEU A 40 -3.20 4.22 1.16
CA LEU A 40 -1.83 3.97 1.61
C LEU A 40 -1.55 4.68 2.93
N ALA A 41 -1.92 5.96 3.05
CA ALA A 41 -1.68 6.75 4.25
C ALA A 41 -2.41 6.17 5.47
N GLU A 42 -3.72 5.96 5.37
CA GLU A 42 -4.57 5.44 6.46
C GLU A 42 -4.03 4.11 6.97
N ILE A 43 -3.83 3.14 6.07
CA ILE A 43 -3.43 1.79 6.46
C ILE A 43 -1.97 1.76 6.95
N CYS A 44 -1.05 2.49 6.33
CA CYS A 44 0.35 2.49 6.75
C CYS A 44 0.57 3.26 8.06
N GLU A 45 -0.23 4.29 8.34
CA GLU A 45 -0.24 4.98 9.64
C GLU A 45 -0.69 4.03 10.75
N GLU A 46 -1.81 3.31 10.55
CA GLU A 46 -2.29 2.30 11.51
C GLU A 46 -1.27 1.19 11.76
N LEU A 47 -0.55 0.75 10.71
CA LEU A 47 0.45 -0.30 10.80
C LEU A 47 1.82 0.19 11.29
N GLY A 48 2.02 1.52 11.42
CA GLY A 48 3.29 2.11 11.85
C GLY A 48 4.43 1.87 10.86
N VAL A 49 4.15 1.81 9.55
CA VAL A 49 5.16 1.54 8.51
C VAL A 49 5.31 2.71 7.54
N PRO A 50 6.51 2.94 6.98
CA PRO A 50 6.72 4.02 6.02
C PRO A 50 6.03 3.69 4.69
N PHE A 51 5.46 4.71 4.03
CA PHE A 51 4.86 4.56 2.70
C PHE A 51 5.30 5.68 1.75
N ARG A 52 5.21 5.40 0.45
CA ARG A 52 5.36 6.37 -0.64
C ARG A 52 4.31 6.14 -1.70
N SER A 53 3.56 7.19 -2.03
CA SER A 53 2.69 7.21 -3.20
C SER A 53 3.39 7.93 -4.37
N SER A 54 3.20 7.41 -5.58
CA SER A 54 3.62 8.09 -6.81
C SER A 54 2.64 9.26 -7.02
N GLY A 55 3.02 10.42 -6.45
CA GLY A 55 2.22 11.64 -6.28
C GLY A 55 0.97 11.80 -7.14
N TYR A 56 -0.18 11.81 -6.47
CA TYR A 56 -1.20 12.82 -6.71
C TYR A 56 -1.46 13.52 -5.36
N ARG A 57 -0.78 14.65 -5.13
CA ARG A 57 -1.08 15.56 -4.03
C ARG A 57 -1.99 16.66 -4.60
N TYR A 58 -3.30 16.59 -4.36
CA TYR A 58 -4.19 17.72 -4.67
C TYR A 58 -4.23 18.79 -3.56
N TRP A 59 -3.49 18.58 -2.46
CA TRP A 59 -3.28 19.58 -1.43
C TRP A 59 -1.82 19.53 -0.97
N TRP A 60 -1.23 20.73 -0.93
CA TRP A 60 0.09 21.00 -0.38
C TRP A 60 0.03 21.01 1.15
N SER A 61 1.06 20.45 1.79
CA SER A 61 1.56 20.87 3.09
C SER A 61 3.06 20.64 3.13
#